data_AF-A0A2R8B4W3-F1
#
_entry.id   AF-A0A2R8B4W3-F1
#
_cell.length_a   1.000
_cell.length_b   1.000
_cell.length_c   1.000
_cell.angle_alpha   90.00
_cell.angle_beta   90.00
_cell.angle_gamma   90.00
#
_symmetry.space_group_name_H-M   'P 1'
#
loop_
_entity.id
_entity.type
_entity.pdbx_description
1 polymer ?
#
loop_
_entity_poly.entity_id
_entity_poly.type
_entity_poly.pdbx_seq_one_letter_code
_entity_poly.pdbx_strand_id
1 'polypeptide(L)'
;MTERNGHMPEREALAAEYVLGTLSFAERLTAEALIESDVNFAQSVESWQERLSPLNEDYAEIVPPQGLDKRIEARLFPKAPPARKVGWLWGLLAGAAVAVAAFFVFVPPQAPPATVTATLTGEGQELVVAANYDPDQGELTVSRTAGPAAGEDQDYELWVIPEGETPISLGLLREETLRVPLDTLPAGATLAITLERAGGSPTGAPEGELIAAAVIGDQ
;
A
#
# COMPACT_ATOMS: atom_id res chain seq x y z
N MET A 1 -19.18 -1.47 -49.01
CA MET A 1 -18.69 -2.47 -48.03
C MET A 1 -17.79 -1.68 -47.09
N THR A 2 -18.32 -1.19 -45.98
CA THR A 2 -17.62 -0.24 -45.11
C THR A 2 -16.80 -1.05 -44.12
N GLU A 3 -15.48 -1.01 -44.24
CA GLU A 3 -14.56 -1.56 -43.25
C GLU A 3 -14.73 -0.77 -41.95
N ARG A 4 -15.42 -1.38 -40.98
CA ARG A 4 -15.51 -0.84 -39.61
C ARG A 4 -14.21 -1.23 -38.92
N ASN A 5 -13.21 -0.35 -38.99
CA ASN A 5 -11.97 -0.47 -38.20
C ASN A 5 -12.34 -0.81 -36.75
N GLY A 6 -11.93 -1.99 -36.28
CA GLY A 6 -12.19 -2.50 -34.94
C GLY A 6 -11.31 -1.84 -33.89
N HIS A 7 -11.32 -0.51 -33.84
CA HIS A 7 -10.63 0.23 -32.79
C HIS A 7 -11.57 0.29 -31.58
N MET A 8 -11.32 -0.60 -30.62
CA MET A 8 -11.96 -0.50 -29.31
C MET A 8 -11.56 0.84 -28.69
N PRO A 9 -12.51 1.61 -28.10
CA PRO A 9 -12.16 2.80 -27.32
C PRO A 9 -11.08 2.45 -26.29
N GLU A 10 -10.07 3.29 -26.15
CA GLU A 10 -8.90 3.05 -25.29
C GLU A 10 -9.28 2.67 -23.86
N ARG A 11 -10.34 3.29 -23.32
CA ARG A 11 -10.90 2.96 -21.99
C ARG A 11 -11.55 1.58 -21.93
N GLU A 12 -12.22 1.13 -22.99
CA GLU A 12 -12.82 -0.19 -23.03
C GLU A 12 -11.76 -1.28 -23.17
N ALA A 13 -10.67 -1.00 -23.91
CA ALA A 13 -9.50 -1.87 -24.01
C ALA A 13 -8.78 -1.99 -22.66
N LEU A 14 -8.53 -0.87 -21.97
CA LEU A 14 -7.94 -0.85 -20.63
C LEU A 14 -8.77 -1.68 -19.63
N ALA A 15 -10.11 -1.57 -19.67
CA ALA A 15 -10.99 -2.37 -18.82
C ALA A 15 -10.90 -3.88 -19.14
N ALA A 16 -10.81 -4.26 -20.42
CA ALA A 16 -10.66 -5.64 -20.83
C ALA A 16 -9.31 -6.23 -20.36
N GLU A 17 -8.22 -5.49 -20.56
CA GLU A 17 -6.87 -5.89 -20.16
C GLU A 17 -6.72 -5.97 -18.63
N TYR A 18 -7.40 -5.08 -17.90
CA TYR A 18 -7.50 -5.16 -16.44
C TYR A 18 -8.14 -6.47 -15.99
N VAL A 19 -9.28 -6.86 -16.58
CA VAL A 19 -9.97 -8.12 -16.24
C VAL A 19 -9.15 -9.34 -16.64
N LEU A 20 -8.45 -9.30 -17.77
CA LEU A 20 -7.57 -10.38 -18.21
C LEU A 20 -6.26 -10.46 -17.41
N GLY A 21 -5.94 -9.44 -16.61
CA GLY A 21 -4.72 -9.37 -15.81
C GLY A 21 -3.46 -9.19 -16.65
N THR A 22 -3.56 -8.57 -17.84
CA THR A 22 -2.43 -8.37 -18.76
C THR A 22 -1.77 -7.00 -18.64
N LEU A 23 -2.35 -6.09 -17.85
CA LEU A 23 -1.80 -4.77 -17.61
C LEU A 23 -0.49 -4.84 -16.83
N SER A 24 0.43 -3.91 -17.13
CA SER A 24 1.53 -3.63 -16.23
C SER A 24 1.02 -3.12 -14.88
N PHE A 25 1.85 -3.20 -13.84
CA PHE A 25 1.48 -2.71 -12.51
C PHE A 25 1.03 -1.24 -12.50
N ALA A 26 1.72 -0.37 -13.24
CA ALA A 26 1.38 1.06 -13.31
C ALA A 26 0.02 1.30 -14.00
N GLU A 27 -0.26 0.59 -15.09
CA GLU A 27 -1.55 0.67 -15.78
C GLU A 27 -2.67 0.08 -14.93
N ARG A 28 -2.37 -0.97 -14.17
CA ARG A 28 -3.32 -1.57 -13.23
C ARG A 28 -3.69 -0.61 -12.11
N LEU A 29 -2.73 0.08 -11.48
CA LEU A 29 -3.02 1.12 -10.49
C LEU A 29 -3.88 2.24 -11.07
N THR A 30 -3.61 2.62 -12.32
CA THR A 30 -4.42 3.62 -13.04
C THR A 30 -5.85 3.12 -13.25
N ALA A 31 -6.02 1.87 -13.65
CA ALA A 31 -7.33 1.24 -13.81
C ALA A 31 -8.07 1.13 -12.45
N GLU A 32 -7.37 0.79 -11.36
CA GLU A 32 -7.94 0.71 -10.01
C GLU A 32 -8.43 2.08 -9.51
N ALA A 33 -7.64 3.14 -9.69
CA ALA A 33 -8.06 4.50 -9.40
C ALA A 33 -9.27 4.93 -10.23
N LEU A 34 -9.35 4.51 -11.50
CA LEU A 34 -10.52 4.76 -12.35
C LEU A 34 -11.75 3.95 -11.93
N ILE A 35 -11.59 2.73 -11.43
CA ILE A 35 -12.70 1.93 -10.88
C ILE A 35 -13.31 2.64 -9.66
N GLU A 36 -12.49 3.23 -8.80
CA GLU A 36 -12.96 3.93 -7.60
C GLU A 36 -13.61 5.28 -7.93
N SER A 37 -13.10 6.00 -8.93
CA SER A 37 -13.51 7.38 -9.24
C SER A 37 -14.50 7.54 -10.41
N ASP A 38 -14.58 6.58 -11.36
CA ASP A 38 -15.43 6.65 -12.56
C ASP A 38 -16.38 5.45 -12.66
N VAL A 39 -17.67 5.71 -12.37
CA VAL A 39 -18.73 4.70 -12.40
C VAL A 39 -18.90 4.03 -13.77
N ASN A 40 -18.66 4.73 -14.88
CA ASN A 40 -18.81 4.14 -16.22
C ASN A 40 -17.66 3.18 -16.53
N PHE A 41 -16.45 3.51 -16.04
CA PHE A 41 -15.30 2.62 -16.15
C PHE A 41 -15.50 1.36 -15.29
N ALA A 42 -15.96 1.51 -14.05
CA ALA A 42 -16.30 0.38 -13.18
C ALA A 42 -17.34 -0.56 -13.82
N GLN A 43 -18.40 -0.01 -14.44
CA GLN A 43 -19.40 -0.79 -15.17
C GLN A 43 -18.82 -1.51 -16.40
N SER A 44 -17.84 -0.90 -17.07
CA SER A 44 -17.15 -1.53 -18.20
C SER A 44 -16.31 -2.72 -17.74
N VAL A 45 -15.62 -2.59 -16.60
CA VAL A 45 -14.89 -3.69 -15.96
C VAL A 45 -15.83 -4.83 -15.57
N GLU A 46 -16.95 -4.53 -14.91
CA GLU A 46 -17.97 -5.53 -14.55
C GLU A 46 -18.51 -6.25 -15.79
N SER A 47 -18.83 -5.51 -16.86
CA SER A 47 -19.31 -6.08 -18.12
C SER A 47 -18.29 -7.06 -18.75
N TRP A 48 -17.00 -6.75 -18.65
CA TRP A 48 -15.94 -7.65 -19.11
C TRP A 48 -15.78 -8.87 -18.20
N GLN A 49 -15.91 -8.73 -16.88
CA GLN A 49 -15.90 -9.86 -15.95
C GLN A 49 -17.05 -10.82 -16.23
N GLU A 50 -18.27 -10.31 -16.39
CA GLU A 50 -19.44 -11.13 -16.74
C GLU A 50 -19.24 -11.85 -18.07
N ARG A 51 -18.73 -11.15 -19.08
CA ARG A 51 -18.49 -11.71 -20.41
C ARG A 51 -17.44 -12.83 -20.41
N LEU A 52 -16.42 -12.74 -19.55
CA LEU A 52 -15.33 -13.70 -19.47
C LEU A 52 -15.56 -14.79 -18.42
N SER A 53 -16.48 -14.59 -17.47
CA SER A 53 -16.78 -15.54 -16.41
C SER A 53 -17.08 -16.97 -16.89
N PRO A 54 -17.80 -17.21 -18.01
CA PRO A 54 -18.04 -18.57 -18.50
C PRO A 54 -16.78 -19.34 -18.86
N LEU A 55 -15.66 -18.67 -19.17
CA LEU A 55 -14.39 -19.34 -19.46
C LEU A 55 -13.84 -20.11 -18.24
N ASN A 56 -14.30 -19.76 -17.03
CA ASN A 56 -13.91 -20.47 -15.81
C ASN A 56 -14.60 -21.83 -15.68
N GLU A 57 -15.71 -22.09 -16.40
CA GLU A 57 -16.48 -23.33 -16.31
C GLU A 57 -15.73 -24.55 -16.88
N ASP A 58 -14.76 -24.32 -17.77
CA ASP A 58 -13.96 -25.37 -18.40
C ASP A 58 -12.88 -25.95 -17.45
N TYR A 59 -12.66 -25.33 -16.28
CA TYR A 59 -11.69 -25.78 -15.29
C TYR A 59 -12.35 -26.64 -14.20
N ALA A 60 -11.74 -27.79 -13.90
CA ALA A 60 -12.21 -28.64 -12.82
C ALA A 60 -11.97 -27.99 -11.45
N GLU A 61 -12.97 -28.07 -10.56
CA GLU A 61 -12.85 -27.61 -9.17
C GLU A 61 -11.79 -28.41 -8.42
N ILE A 62 -10.89 -27.71 -7.72
CA ILE A 62 -9.85 -28.30 -6.88
C ILE A 62 -10.19 -28.03 -5.42
N VAL A 63 -10.30 -29.08 -4.62
CA VAL A 63 -10.58 -28.96 -3.18
C VAL A 63 -9.39 -28.27 -2.49
N PRO A 64 -9.60 -27.13 -1.79
CA PRO A 64 -8.53 -26.43 -1.09
C PRO A 64 -8.04 -27.24 0.12
N PRO A 65 -6.78 -27.02 0.58
CA PRO A 65 -6.26 -27.64 1.79
C PRO A 65 -7.15 -27.36 3.02
N GLN A 66 -7.30 -28.36 3.89
CA GLN A 66 -8.09 -28.21 5.11
C GLN A 66 -7.56 -27.07 5.99
N GLY A 67 -8.47 -26.20 6.45
CA GLY A 67 -8.15 -25.09 7.35
C GLY A 67 -7.56 -23.85 6.65
N LEU A 68 -7.50 -23.81 5.31
CA LEU A 68 -7.09 -22.62 4.57
C LEU A 68 -8.04 -21.43 4.83
N ASP A 69 -9.34 -21.69 4.88
CA ASP A 69 -10.39 -20.76 5.30
C ASP A 69 -10.08 -20.10 6.65
N LYS A 70 -9.80 -20.89 7.68
CA LYS A 70 -9.49 -20.41 9.04
C LYS A 70 -8.21 -19.59 9.08
N ARG A 71 -7.21 -19.96 8.26
CA ARG A 71 -5.95 -19.22 8.16
C ARG A 71 -6.16 -17.85 7.51
N ILE A 72 -6.98 -17.79 6.45
CA ILE A 72 -7.36 -16.54 5.79
C ILE A 72 -8.12 -15.65 6.79
N GLU A 73 -9.14 -16.19 7.46
CA GLU A 73 -9.92 -15.45 8.47
C GLU A 73 -9.03 -14.91 9.60
N ALA A 74 -8.13 -15.73 10.15
CA ALA A 74 -7.24 -15.30 11.23
C ALA A 74 -6.27 -14.19 10.80
N ARG A 75 -5.84 -14.17 9.53
CA ARG A 75 -4.96 -13.14 8.97
C ARG A 75 -5.70 -11.84 8.70
N LEU A 76 -6.93 -11.92 8.18
CA LEU A 76 -7.74 -10.74 7.84
C LEU A 76 -8.40 -10.12 9.07
N PHE A 77 -8.76 -10.93 10.07
CA PHE A 77 -9.50 -10.50 11.26
C PHE A 77 -8.80 -10.95 12.55
N PRO A 78 -7.61 -10.39 12.89
CA PRO A 78 -6.90 -10.76 14.09
C PRO A 78 -7.71 -10.40 15.34
N LYS A 79 -7.91 -11.37 16.24
CA LYS A 79 -8.58 -11.13 17.52
C LYS A 79 -7.63 -10.38 18.47
N ALA A 80 -8.11 -9.28 19.06
CA ALA A 80 -7.35 -8.53 20.05
C ALA A 80 -6.93 -9.43 21.24
N PRO A 81 -5.69 -9.29 21.76
CA PRO A 81 -5.21 -10.11 22.85
C PRO A 81 -6.07 -9.88 24.11
N PRO A 82 -6.35 -10.93 24.91
CA PRO A 82 -7.10 -10.76 26.13
C PRO A 82 -6.34 -9.85 27.09
N ALA A 83 -7.01 -8.81 27.59
CA ALA A 83 -6.43 -7.88 28.57
C ALA A 83 -5.90 -8.68 29.78
N ARG A 84 -4.60 -8.56 30.03
CA ARG A 84 -3.92 -9.25 31.14
C ARG A 84 -4.48 -8.69 32.45
N LYS A 85 -5.24 -9.51 33.20
CA LYS A 85 -5.69 -9.15 34.54
C LYS A 85 -4.46 -9.05 35.46
N VAL A 86 -3.91 -7.85 35.58
CA VAL A 86 -2.90 -7.52 36.60
C VAL A 86 -3.59 -7.65 37.96
N GLY A 87 -3.27 -8.73 38.66
CA GLY A 87 -3.92 -9.11 39.90
C GLY A 87 -3.71 -8.06 41.00
N TRP A 88 -4.83 -7.63 41.60
CA TRP A 88 -5.11 -7.40 43.04
C TRP A 88 -4.12 -6.64 43.97
N LEU A 89 -2.82 -6.54 43.68
CA LEU A 89 -1.81 -6.11 44.67
C LEU A 89 -1.54 -4.58 44.73
N TRP A 90 -2.26 -3.74 43.98
CA TRP A 90 -2.09 -2.27 44.04
C TRP A 90 -3.21 -1.53 44.80
N GLY A 91 -4.02 -2.24 45.58
CA GLY A 91 -5.12 -1.68 46.38
C GLY A 91 -4.71 -0.82 47.60
N LEU A 92 -3.54 -0.15 47.60
CA LEU A 92 -3.06 0.66 48.74
C LEU A 92 -2.52 2.06 48.40
N LEU A 93 -2.91 2.66 47.26
CA LEU A 93 -2.74 4.11 47.04
C LEU A 93 -4.06 4.80 46.69
N ALA A 94 -5.10 4.47 47.45
CA ALA A 94 -6.27 5.33 47.62
C ALA A 94 -5.84 6.57 48.40
N GLY A 95 -5.34 7.61 47.70
CA GLY A 95 -4.91 8.84 48.37
C GLY A 95 -4.74 10.10 47.52
N ALA A 96 -4.80 10.03 46.18
CA ALA A 96 -4.61 11.22 45.34
C ALA A 96 -5.44 11.23 44.03
N ALA A 97 -6.59 10.54 43.99
CA ALA A 97 -7.37 10.34 42.75
C ALA A 97 -8.69 11.14 42.68
N VAL A 98 -8.74 12.34 43.28
CA VAL A 98 -9.84 13.29 43.01
C VAL A 98 -9.38 14.45 42.10
N ALA A 99 -8.08 14.64 41.90
CA ALA A 99 -7.56 15.73 41.04
C ALA A 99 -7.30 15.33 39.57
N VAL A 100 -7.20 14.04 39.24
CA VAL A 100 -6.87 13.59 37.86
C VAL A 100 -8.14 13.38 37.00
N ALA A 101 -9.30 13.18 37.63
CA ALA A 101 -10.57 13.02 36.92
C ALA A 101 -11.02 14.31 36.19
N ALA A 102 -10.47 15.47 36.54
CA ALA A 102 -10.73 16.73 35.83
C ALA A 102 -9.82 16.96 34.61
N PHE A 103 -8.71 16.23 34.48
CA PHE A 103 -7.76 16.45 33.37
C PHE A 103 -8.16 15.69 32.10
N PHE A 104 -8.79 14.52 32.23
CA PHE A 104 -9.19 13.68 31.08
C PHE A 104 -10.55 14.02 30.47
N VAL A 105 -11.30 14.96 31.05
CA VAL A 105 -12.53 15.48 30.40
C VAL A 105 -12.19 16.51 29.32
N PHE A 106 -10.95 17.02 29.28
CA PHE A 106 -10.49 18.04 28.32
C PHE A 106 -9.41 17.55 27.35
N VAL A 107 -9.09 16.25 27.32
CA VAL A 107 -8.27 15.68 26.24
C VAL A 107 -9.24 15.28 25.14
N PRO A 108 -9.37 16.03 24.03
CA PRO A 108 -10.10 15.53 22.88
C PRO A 108 -9.48 14.18 22.49
N PRO A 109 -10.28 13.19 22.05
CA PRO A 109 -9.71 11.97 21.50
C PRO A 109 -8.71 12.40 20.43
N GLN A 110 -7.42 12.15 20.65
CA GLN A 110 -6.45 12.31 19.58
C GLN A 110 -6.93 11.35 18.50
N ALA A 111 -7.33 11.91 17.37
CA ALA A 111 -7.58 11.11 16.18
C ALA A 111 -6.34 10.22 15.99
N PRO A 112 -6.49 8.93 15.67
CA PRO A 112 -5.33 8.18 15.20
C PRO A 112 -4.65 9.03 14.12
N PRO A 113 -3.31 9.20 14.15
CA PRO A 113 -2.63 9.95 13.11
C PRO A 113 -3.09 9.39 11.77
N ALA A 114 -3.38 10.28 10.82
CA ALA A 114 -3.80 9.89 9.47
C ALA A 114 -2.80 8.86 8.94
N THR A 115 -3.18 7.58 9.02
CA THR A 115 -2.26 6.48 8.73
C THR A 115 -2.36 6.26 7.24
N VAL A 116 -1.47 6.89 6.48
CA VAL A 116 -1.36 6.67 5.03
C VAL A 116 -0.72 5.32 4.80
N THR A 117 -1.48 4.24 4.94
CA THR A 117 -0.97 2.88 4.74
C THR A 117 -0.90 2.58 3.24
N ALA A 118 0.25 2.82 2.61
CA ALA A 118 0.53 2.28 1.29
C ALA A 118 1.05 0.84 1.46
N THR A 119 0.29 -0.16 1.03
CA THR A 119 0.77 -1.55 0.95
C THR A 119 1.26 -1.81 -0.46
N LEU A 120 2.57 -1.95 -0.63
CA LEU A 120 3.21 -2.08 -1.95
C LEU A 120 3.59 -3.54 -2.22
N THR A 121 3.34 -4.05 -3.43
CA THR A 121 3.74 -5.40 -3.88
C THR A 121 4.41 -5.29 -5.26
N GLY A 122 5.69 -5.66 -5.36
CA GLY A 122 6.46 -5.69 -6.62
C GLY A 122 6.45 -7.05 -7.32
N GLU A 123 6.61 -7.07 -8.65
CA GLU A 123 6.73 -8.29 -9.44
C GLU A 123 8.10 -8.95 -9.27
N GLY A 124 8.12 -10.26 -8.95
CA GLY A 124 9.32 -11.11 -9.03
C GLY A 124 10.13 -11.29 -7.72
N GLN A 125 9.99 -10.38 -6.76
CA GLN A 125 10.50 -10.52 -5.39
C GLN A 125 9.41 -9.98 -4.47
N GLU A 126 8.86 -10.80 -3.57
CA GLU A 126 7.74 -10.43 -2.69
C GLU A 126 8.20 -9.45 -1.60
N LEU A 127 8.69 -8.27 -1.99
CA LEU A 127 8.98 -7.16 -1.11
C LEU A 127 7.66 -6.45 -0.80
N VAL A 128 7.28 -6.47 0.47
CA VAL A 128 6.11 -5.73 0.97
C VAL A 128 6.61 -4.63 1.87
N VAL A 129 6.24 -3.40 1.55
CA VAL A 129 6.63 -2.20 2.30
C VAL A 129 5.38 -1.43 2.71
N ALA A 130 5.39 -0.92 3.94
CA ALA A 130 4.41 0.02 4.47
C ALA A 130 5.06 1.39 4.64
N ALA A 131 4.52 2.41 4.01
CA ALA A 131 4.84 3.81 4.31
C ALA A 131 3.82 4.36 5.31
N ASN A 132 4.22 5.27 6.18
CA ASN A 132 3.33 6.01 7.08
C ASN A 132 3.89 7.42 7.28
N TYR A 133 3.12 8.43 6.87
CA TYR A 133 3.48 9.84 7.05
C TYR A 133 2.75 10.40 8.28
N ASP A 134 3.52 10.98 9.21
CA ASP A 134 2.99 11.70 10.37
C ASP A 134 3.21 13.21 10.15
N PRO A 135 2.14 13.98 9.82
CA PRO A 135 2.26 15.41 9.58
C PRO A 135 2.53 16.23 10.85
N ASP A 136 2.17 15.71 12.04
CA ASP A 136 2.43 16.40 13.30
C ASP A 136 3.92 16.30 13.69
N GLN A 137 4.57 15.18 13.33
CA GLN A 137 5.99 14.97 13.55
C GLN A 137 6.88 15.38 12.37
N GLY A 138 6.29 15.61 11.19
CA GLY A 138 7.04 15.87 9.96
C GLY A 138 7.94 14.68 9.62
N GLU A 139 7.44 13.45 9.76
CA GLU A 139 8.24 12.23 9.57
C GLU A 139 7.51 11.22 8.69
N LEU A 140 8.20 10.72 7.66
CA LEU A 140 7.81 9.55 6.89
C LEU A 140 8.55 8.33 7.43
N THR A 141 7.81 7.33 7.90
CA THR A 141 8.36 6.01 8.25
C THR A 141 8.04 5.01 7.16
N VAL A 142 9.04 4.29 6.68
CA VAL A 142 8.92 3.24 5.66
C VAL A 142 9.45 1.94 6.23
N SER A 143 8.61 0.91 6.31
CA SER A 143 8.94 -0.38 6.91
C SER A 143 8.77 -1.54 5.93
N ARG A 144 9.82 -2.34 5.74
CA ARG A 144 9.75 -3.62 5.02
C ARG A 144 9.05 -4.65 5.90
N THR A 145 7.82 -5.00 5.56
CA THR A 145 6.99 -5.96 6.31
C THR A 145 7.11 -7.40 5.81
N ALA A 146 7.55 -7.59 4.55
CA ALA A 146 7.90 -8.90 4.01
C ALA A 146 8.92 -8.76 2.86
N GLY A 147 9.52 -9.89 2.46
CA GLY A 147 10.53 -9.94 1.41
C GLY A 147 11.96 -9.84 1.91
N PRO A 148 12.95 -10.13 1.03
CA PRO A 148 14.35 -10.10 1.39
C PRO A 148 14.84 -8.67 1.60
N ALA A 149 15.96 -8.52 2.32
CA ALA A 149 16.79 -7.33 2.17
C ALA A 149 17.38 -7.29 0.74
N ALA A 150 17.85 -6.12 0.31
CA ALA A 150 18.59 -6.04 -0.94
C ALA A 150 19.86 -6.93 -0.88
N GLY A 151 20.30 -7.44 -2.03
CA GLY A 151 21.52 -8.25 -2.12
C GLY A 151 22.78 -7.48 -1.71
N GLU A 152 23.91 -8.16 -1.48
CA GLU A 152 25.14 -7.54 -0.96
C GLU A 152 25.66 -6.36 -1.80
N ASP A 153 25.40 -6.35 -3.11
CA ASP A 153 25.82 -5.30 -4.05
C ASP A 153 24.70 -4.34 -4.45
N GLN A 154 23.58 -4.35 -3.72
CA GLN A 154 22.37 -3.59 -4.04
C GLN A 154 21.78 -2.92 -2.79
N ASP A 155 21.06 -1.82 -2.99
CA ASP A 155 20.29 -1.16 -1.95
C ASP A 155 18.88 -0.84 -2.49
N TYR A 156 17.86 -0.95 -1.64
CA TYR A 156 16.57 -0.34 -1.95
C TYR A 156 16.65 1.17 -1.70
N GLU A 157 16.26 1.97 -2.68
CA GLU A 157 16.22 3.43 -2.56
C GLU A 157 14.78 3.94 -2.64
N LEU A 158 14.41 4.77 -1.66
CA LEU A 158 13.10 5.42 -1.57
C LEU A 158 13.15 6.77 -2.28
N TRP A 159 12.12 7.05 -3.06
CA TRP A 159 11.94 8.28 -3.81
C TRP A 159 10.57 8.88 -3.55
N VAL A 160 10.49 10.22 -3.60
CA VAL A 160 9.25 10.95 -3.82
C VAL A 160 9.30 11.62 -5.18
N ILE A 161 8.20 11.52 -5.92
CA ILE A 161 8.05 12.06 -7.28
C ILE A 161 6.81 12.94 -7.27
N PRO A 162 6.94 14.26 -7.05
CA PRO A 162 5.82 15.19 -7.18
C PRO A 162 5.28 15.19 -8.62
N GLU A 163 4.00 15.52 -8.79
CA GLU A 163 3.36 15.52 -10.10
C GLU A 163 4.10 16.45 -11.09
N GLY A 164 4.62 15.88 -12.18
CA GLY A 164 5.35 16.63 -13.22
C GLY A 164 6.75 17.11 -12.82
N GLU A 165 7.27 16.71 -11.65
CA GLU A 165 8.61 17.05 -11.17
C GLU A 165 9.58 15.86 -11.26
N THR A 166 10.88 16.13 -11.08
CA THR A 166 11.91 15.08 -11.06
C THR A 166 11.90 14.33 -9.73
N PRO A 167 12.18 13.01 -9.72
CA PRO A 167 12.32 12.24 -8.49
C PRO A 167 13.34 12.82 -7.51
N ILE A 168 13.01 12.77 -6.22
CA ILE A 168 13.87 13.20 -5.12
C ILE A 168 14.14 11.99 -4.24
N SER A 169 15.42 11.65 -4.04
CA SER A 169 15.82 10.57 -3.14
C SER A 169 15.52 10.95 -1.69
N LEU A 170 14.83 10.05 -1.01
CA LEU A 170 14.51 10.13 0.42
C LEU A 170 15.42 9.24 1.27
N GLY A 171 16.23 8.39 0.64
CA GLY A 171 17.25 7.58 1.30
C GLY A 171 17.11 6.08 1.06
N LEU A 172 17.97 5.32 1.73
CA LEU A 172 18.18 3.89 1.46
C LEU A 172 17.54 3.01 2.55
N LEU A 173 16.70 2.06 2.14
CA LEU A 173 16.06 1.07 3.01
C LEU A 173 16.96 -0.17 3.16
N ARG A 174 18.03 -0.02 3.97
CA ARG A 174 18.99 -1.09 4.26
C ARG A 174 18.48 -2.07 5.31
N GLU A 175 17.87 -1.52 6.35
CA GLU A 175 17.31 -2.27 7.46
C GLU A 175 15.82 -2.55 7.21
N GLU A 176 15.10 -3.03 8.24
CA GLU A 176 13.65 -3.19 8.18
C GLU A 176 12.89 -1.87 8.13
N THR A 177 13.45 -0.76 8.62
CA THR A 177 12.75 0.53 8.68
C THR A 177 13.67 1.69 8.33
N LEU A 178 13.16 2.60 7.52
CA LEU A 178 13.74 3.90 7.17
C LEU A 178 12.83 5.00 7.74
N ARG A 179 13.42 5.99 8.41
CA ARG A 179 12.73 7.19 8.89
C ARG A 179 13.30 8.40 8.18
N VAL A 180 12.43 9.21 7.60
CA VAL A 180 12.80 10.37 6.78
C VAL A 180 12.08 11.59 7.34
N PRO A 181 12.81 12.59 7.87
CA PRO A 181 12.22 13.89 8.15
C PRO A 181 11.69 14.50 6.86
N LEU A 182 10.40 14.80 6.83
CA LEU A 182 9.70 15.32 5.66
C LEU A 182 8.59 16.28 6.12
N ASP A 183 8.76 17.56 5.84
CA ASP A 183 7.81 18.59 6.31
C ASP A 183 6.42 18.44 5.68
N THR A 184 6.36 18.02 4.41
CA THR A 184 5.10 17.83 3.68
C THR A 184 5.22 16.67 2.72
N LEU A 185 4.19 15.82 2.65
CA LEU A 185 4.02 14.84 1.59
C LEU A 185 2.79 15.24 0.74
N PRO A 186 2.98 15.84 -0.45
CA PRO A 186 1.87 16.35 -1.24
C PRO A 186 0.99 15.23 -1.78
N ALA A 187 -0.33 15.43 -1.72
CA ALA A 187 -1.29 14.58 -2.42
C ALA A 187 -1.00 14.59 -3.93
N GLY A 188 -1.21 13.45 -4.58
CA GLY A 188 -0.87 13.23 -5.99
C GLY A 188 0.61 12.91 -6.25
N ALA A 189 1.52 13.09 -5.27
CA ALA A 189 2.90 12.64 -5.43
C ALA A 189 2.98 11.11 -5.46
N THR A 190 3.97 10.57 -6.17
CA THR A 190 4.26 9.14 -6.16
C THR A 190 5.42 8.84 -5.22
N LEU A 191 5.24 7.92 -4.28
CA LEU A 191 6.36 7.26 -3.59
C LEU A 191 6.80 6.07 -4.43
N ALA A 192 8.11 5.93 -4.63
CA ALA A 192 8.68 4.82 -5.39
C ALA A 192 9.87 4.18 -4.65
N ILE A 193 10.08 2.89 -4.88
CA ILE A 193 11.25 2.14 -4.40
C ILE A 193 11.93 1.49 -5.60
N THR A 194 13.22 1.76 -5.78
CA THR A 194 14.05 1.10 -6.78
C THR A 194 15.10 0.20 -6.13
N LEU A 195 15.50 -0.86 -6.83
CA LEU A 195 16.64 -1.69 -6.46
C LEU A 195 17.87 -1.16 -7.19
N GLU A 196 18.64 -0.34 -6.49
CA GLU A 196 19.84 0.31 -7.00
C GLU A 196 21.09 -0.50 -6.67
N ARG A 197 22.22 -0.12 -7.26
CA ARG A 197 23.54 -0.58 -6.81
C ARG A 197 23.79 -0.17 -5.35
N ALA A 198 24.68 -0.88 -4.66
CA ALA A 198 25.10 -0.52 -3.32
C ALA A 198 25.54 0.95 -3.25
N GLY A 199 24.95 1.69 -2.30
CA GLY A 199 25.12 3.14 -2.17
C GLY A 199 24.03 3.98 -2.84
N GLY A 200 23.10 3.38 -3.58
CA GLY A 200 22.02 4.07 -4.28
C GLY A 200 22.40 4.58 -5.68
N SER A 201 21.57 5.45 -6.23
CA SER A 201 21.80 6.10 -7.51
C SER A 201 22.91 7.16 -7.42
N PRO A 202 23.95 7.09 -8.27
CA PRO A 202 25.03 8.07 -8.33
C PRO A 202 24.62 9.37 -9.05
N THR A 203 23.53 9.33 -9.83
CA THR A 203 23.05 10.48 -10.61
C THR A 203 21.96 11.27 -9.91
N GLY A 204 21.41 10.74 -8.82
CA GLY A 204 20.27 11.34 -8.12
C GLY A 204 18.94 11.14 -8.84
N ALA A 205 18.87 10.22 -9.80
CA ALA A 205 17.66 9.78 -10.47
C ALA A 205 17.53 8.24 -10.39
N PRO A 206 16.32 7.67 -10.35
CA PRO A 206 16.13 6.22 -10.29
C PRO A 206 16.68 5.56 -11.56
N GLU A 207 17.67 4.68 -11.42
CA GLU A 207 18.33 3.95 -12.52
C GLU A 207 18.10 2.44 -12.43
N GLY A 208 17.86 1.96 -11.21
CA GLY A 208 17.64 0.57 -10.87
C GLY A 208 16.25 0.08 -11.24
N GLU A 209 16.04 -1.21 -10.99
CA GLU A 209 14.74 -1.85 -11.23
C GLU A 209 13.68 -1.20 -10.33
N LEU A 210 12.56 -0.77 -10.91
CA LEU A 210 11.43 -0.27 -10.13
C LEU A 210 10.76 -1.44 -9.43
N ILE A 211 10.84 -1.47 -8.11
CA ILE A 211 10.27 -2.54 -7.29
C ILE A 211 8.84 -2.20 -6.87
N ALA A 212 8.59 -0.93 -6.59
CA ALA A 212 7.32 -0.49 -6.03
C ALA A 212 7.05 0.99 -6.36
N ALA A 213 5.78 1.32 -6.59
CA ALA A 213 5.32 2.70 -6.72
C ALA A 213 3.87 2.83 -6.20
N ALA A 214 3.55 3.93 -5.51
CA ALA A 214 2.19 4.26 -5.11
C ALA A 214 1.96 5.77 -5.10
N VAL A 215 0.78 6.19 -5.55
CA VAL A 215 0.33 7.58 -5.49
C VAL A 215 -0.23 7.89 -4.10
N ILE A 216 0.11 9.05 -3.56
CA ILE A 216 -0.43 9.56 -2.31
C ILE A 216 -1.84 10.10 -2.57
N GLY A 217 -2.84 9.49 -1.93
CA GLY A 217 -4.22 9.98 -1.96
C GLY A 217 -4.40 11.29 -1.21
N ASP A 218 -5.52 11.97 -1.49
CA ASP A 218 -5.94 13.18 -0.76
C ASP A 218 -6.08 12.87 0.74
N GLN A 219 -5.47 13.71 1.59
CA GLN A 219 -5.49 13.62 3.06
C GLN A 219 -6.66 14.40 3.65
#